data_AF-A0A4P6KER2-F1
#
_entry.id   AF-A0A4P6KER2-F1
#
_cell.length_a   1.000
_cell.length_b   1.000
_cell.length_c   1.000
_cell.angle_alpha   90.00
_cell.angle_beta   90.00
_cell.angle_gamma   90.00
#
_symmetry.space_group_name_H-M   'P 1'
#
loop_
_entity.id
_entity.type
_entity.pdbx_description
1 polymer ?
#
loop_
_entity_poly.entity_id
_entity_poly.type
_entity_poly.pdbx_seq_one_letter_code
_entity_poly.pdbx_strand_id
1 'polypeptide(L)'
;MTIKLRAFVFRASMAWPPGSNPWSTVIGVEPEDLLTTDIRRVEWSASHAEAMQAAYKMLADLDAELMNEVHESHASRRVERCGGCRDLGPHRNTPDCEFYTPEAP
;
A
#
# COMPACT_ATOMS: atom_id res chain seq x y z
N MET A 1 9.87 -2.51 7.49
CA MET A 1 9.04 -3.19 6.48
C MET A 1 8.89 -2.24 5.32
N THR A 2 9.41 -2.63 4.15
CA THR A 2 9.35 -1.81 2.94
C THR A 2 8.56 -2.57 1.88
N ILE A 3 7.52 -1.94 1.33
CA ILE A 3 6.75 -2.50 0.22
C ILE A 3 7.32 -1.96 -1.09
N LYS A 4 7.56 -2.83 -2.07
CA LYS A 4 8.00 -2.43 -3.42
C LYS A 4 6.87 -2.63 -4.40
N LEU A 5 6.55 -1.57 -5.16
CA LEU A 5 5.65 -1.65 -6.30
C LEU A 5 6.46 -1.90 -7.57
N ARG A 6 6.00 -2.83 -8.41
CA ARG A 6 6.62 -3.12 -9.71
C ARG A 6 5.61 -3.03 -10.84
N ALA A 7 6.08 -2.51 -11.96
CA ALA A 7 5.37 -2.54 -13.23
C ALA A 7 6.20 -3.32 -14.26
N PHE A 8 5.54 -4.17 -15.03
CA PHE A 8 6.08 -4.88 -16.17
C PHE A 8 5.33 -4.43 -17.41
N VAL A 9 6.04 -3.82 -18.36
CA VAL A 9 5.52 -3.47 -19.67
C VAL A 9 6.15 -4.40 -20.69
N PHE A 10 5.33 -5.17 -21.38
CA PHE A 10 5.82 -6.12 -22.38
C PHE A 10 4.81 -6.29 -23.50
N ARG A 11 5.29 -6.72 -24.65
CA ARG A 11 4.41 -7.07 -25.76
C ARG A 11 3.82 -8.45 -25.50
N ALA A 12 2.50 -8.56 -25.38
CA ALA A 12 1.89 -9.88 -25.26
C ALA A 12 1.75 -10.49 -26.65
N SER A 13 2.62 -11.45 -26.94
CA SER A 13 2.49 -12.32 -28.11
C SER A 13 1.34 -13.33 -27.99
N MET A 14 0.67 -13.40 -26.83
CA MET A 14 -0.35 -14.40 -26.50
C MET A 14 -1.78 -13.84 -26.34
N ALA A 15 -2.03 -12.54 -26.57
CA ALA A 15 -3.37 -11.98 -26.39
C ALA A 15 -4.31 -12.38 -27.55
N TRP A 16 -5.45 -12.98 -27.19
CA TRP A 16 -6.58 -13.27 -28.07
C TRP A 16 -7.40 -11.97 -28.26
N PRO A 17 -7.83 -11.58 -29.48
CA PRO A 17 -7.79 -12.36 -30.72
C PRO A 17 -6.42 -12.33 -31.41
N PRO A 18 -6.11 -13.38 -32.19
CA PRO A 18 -4.84 -13.49 -32.91
C PRO A 18 -4.63 -12.29 -33.84
N GLY A 19 -3.47 -11.65 -33.76
CA GLY A 19 -3.05 -10.60 -34.69
C GLY A 19 -2.99 -9.17 -34.13
N SER A 20 -3.52 -8.93 -32.92
CA SER A 20 -3.49 -7.58 -32.32
C SER A 20 -2.20 -7.22 -31.59
N ASN A 21 -1.36 -8.22 -31.20
CA ASN A 21 -0.08 -8.06 -30.49
C ASN A 21 0.02 -6.81 -29.59
N PRO A 22 -0.94 -6.62 -28.66
CA PRO A 22 -1.01 -5.41 -27.86
C PRO A 22 0.14 -5.34 -26.86
N TRP A 23 0.42 -4.13 -26.40
CA TRP A 23 1.27 -3.93 -25.24
C TRP A 23 0.46 -4.22 -23.98
N SER A 24 1.05 -4.97 -23.06
CA SER A 24 0.49 -5.27 -21.76
C SER A 24 1.26 -4.52 -20.69
N THR A 25 0.52 -4.04 -19.71
CA THR A 25 1.08 -3.47 -18.49
C THR A 25 0.55 -4.25 -17.32
N VAL A 26 1.45 -4.84 -16.53
CA VAL A 26 1.12 -5.64 -15.36
C VAL A 26 1.74 -4.98 -14.14
N ILE A 27 0.95 -4.73 -13.10
CA ILE A 27 1.42 -4.12 -11.86
C ILE A 27 1.10 -5.00 -10.67
N GLY A 28 2.05 -5.05 -9.74
CA GLY A 28 1.90 -5.82 -8.52
C GLY A 28 2.78 -5.35 -7.39
N VAL A 29 2.57 -6.00 -6.26
CA VAL A 29 3.33 -5.79 -5.03
C VAL A 29 4.36 -6.91 -4.92
N GLU A 30 5.61 -6.54 -4.68
CA GLU A 30 6.67 -7.51 -4.40
C GLU A 30 6.87 -7.59 -2.88
N PRO A 31 6.53 -8.73 -2.24
CA PRO A 31 6.90 -8.98 -0.85
C PRO A 31 8.42 -9.16 -0.72
N GLU A 32 8.96 -8.92 0.48
CA GLU A 32 10.42 -8.99 0.74
C GLU A 32 11.05 -10.36 0.37
N ASP A 33 10.25 -11.43 0.27
CA ASP A 33 10.63 -12.78 -0.17
C ASP A 33 10.43 -13.00 -1.70
N LEU A 34 10.96 -12.07 -2.50
CA LEU A 34 11.53 -12.09 -3.87
C LEU A 34 11.20 -13.17 -4.94
N LEU A 35 10.21 -14.05 -4.82
CA LEU A 35 9.88 -15.05 -5.86
C LEU A 35 8.49 -14.91 -6.47
N THR A 36 7.61 -14.10 -5.90
CA THR A 36 6.26 -13.90 -6.42
C THR A 36 5.92 -12.42 -6.44
N THR A 37 5.53 -11.90 -7.62
CA THR A 37 4.84 -10.63 -7.69
C THR A 37 3.34 -10.92 -7.52
N ASP A 38 2.72 -10.35 -6.49
CA ASP A 38 1.26 -10.40 -6.37
C ASP A 38 0.67 -9.44 -7.41
N ILE A 39 0.16 -9.99 -8.52
CA ILE A 39 -0.39 -9.21 -9.62
C ILE A 39 -1.71 -8.60 -9.18
N ARG A 40 -1.74 -7.27 -9.10
CA ARG A 40 -2.92 -6.50 -8.69
C ARG A 40 -3.72 -6.01 -9.89
N ARG A 41 -3.04 -5.63 -10.98
CA ARG A 41 -3.67 -4.98 -12.14
C ARG A 41 -3.02 -5.39 -13.45
N VAL A 42 -3.83 -5.44 -14.51
CA VAL A 42 -3.41 -5.68 -15.89
C VAL A 42 -4.18 -4.75 -16.82
N GLU A 43 -3.48 -4.06 -17.72
CA GLU A 43 -4.08 -3.21 -18.76
C GLU A 43 -3.46 -3.50 -20.13
N TRP A 44 -4.26 -3.33 -21.18
CA TRP A 44 -3.88 -3.54 -22.58
C TRP A 44 -3.86 -2.19 -23.32
N SER A 45 -2.81 -1.96 -24.09
CA SER A 45 -2.64 -0.72 -24.86
C SER A 45 -2.24 -0.99 -26.30
N ALA A 46 -2.61 -0.10 -27.21
CA ALA A 46 -2.31 -0.26 -28.62
C ALA A 46 -0.83 0.01 -28.93
N SER A 47 -0.17 0.83 -28.11
CA SER A 47 1.24 1.18 -28.28
C SER A 47 2.06 1.06 -26.99
N HIS A 48 3.39 1.01 -27.14
CA HIS A 48 4.32 1.01 -26.01
C HIS A 48 4.21 2.28 -25.18
N ALA A 49 4.03 3.44 -25.82
CA ALA A 49 3.93 4.72 -25.14
C ALA A 49 2.68 4.79 -24.26
N GLU A 50 1.54 4.33 -24.79
CA GLU A 50 0.29 4.21 -24.02
C GLU A 50 0.46 3.22 -22.85
N ALA A 51 1.11 2.07 -23.07
CA ALA A 51 1.37 1.11 -22.00
C ALA A 51 2.27 1.69 -20.90
N MET A 52 3.31 2.44 -21.25
CA MET A 52 4.14 3.13 -20.28
C MET A 52 3.35 4.19 -19.48
N GLN A 53 2.49 4.96 -20.15
CA GLN A 53 1.61 5.92 -19.46
C GLN A 53 0.65 5.24 -18.50
N ALA A 54 0.03 4.13 -18.94
CA ALA A 54 -0.82 3.29 -18.12
C ALA A 54 -0.07 2.74 -16.90
N ALA A 55 1.20 2.34 -17.08
CA ALA A 55 2.05 1.85 -15.99
C ALA A 55 2.26 2.90 -14.90
N TYR A 56 2.64 4.13 -15.28
CA TYR A 56 2.83 5.21 -14.31
C TYR A 56 1.54 5.55 -13.57
N LYS A 57 0.42 5.63 -14.28
CA LYS A 57 -0.88 5.91 -13.69
C LYS A 57 -1.29 4.82 -12.70
N MET A 58 -1.25 3.57 -13.11
CA MET A 58 -1.64 2.44 -12.27
C MET A 58 -0.72 2.26 -11.05
N LEU A 59 0.58 2.60 -11.15
CA LEU A 59 1.48 2.61 -10.00
C LEU A 59 1.07 3.67 -8.98
N ALA A 60 0.74 4.88 -9.43
CA ALA A 60 0.28 5.96 -8.55
C ALA A 60 -1.06 5.61 -7.89
N ASP A 61 -1.99 5.02 -8.65
CA ASP A 61 -3.28 4.58 -8.12
C ASP A 61 -3.11 3.47 -7.05
N LEU A 62 -2.23 2.50 -7.30
CA LEU A 62 -1.97 1.41 -6.35
C LEU A 62 -1.27 1.92 -5.07
N ASP A 63 -0.34 2.86 -5.20
CA ASP A 63 0.29 3.50 -4.04
C ASP A 63 -0.75 4.21 -3.16
N ALA A 64 -1.65 4.99 -3.79
CA ALA A 64 -2.74 5.66 -3.07
C ALA A 64 -3.68 4.67 -2.37
N GLU A 65 -4.01 3.54 -3.02
CA GLU A 65 -4.84 2.48 -2.42
C GLU A 65 -4.17 1.84 -1.21
N LEU A 66 -2.90 1.47 -1.31
CA LEU A 66 -2.17 0.87 -0.19
C LEU A 66 -2.05 1.86 0.98
N MET A 67 -1.82 3.13 0.68
CA MET A 67 -1.82 4.17 1.71
C MET A 67 -3.20 4.30 2.36
N ASN A 68 -4.29 4.25 1.59
CA ASN A 68 -5.65 4.26 2.15
C ASN A 68 -5.92 3.04 3.04
N GLU A 69 -5.52 1.83 2.62
CA GLU A 69 -5.64 0.61 3.44
C GLU A 69 -4.90 0.75 4.79
N VAL A 70 -3.71 1.36 4.80
CA VAL A 70 -2.95 1.66 6.04
C VAL A 70 -3.66 2.70 6.92
N HIS A 71 -4.34 3.68 6.32
CA HIS A 71 -5.14 4.65 7.07
C HIS A 71 -6.40 4.01 7.67
N GLU A 72 -7.12 3.21 6.89
CA GLU A 72 -8.35 2.52 7.29
C GLU A 72 -8.11 1.46 8.36
N SER A 73 -7.01 0.71 8.26
CA SER A 73 -6.63 -0.30 9.26
C SER A 73 -6.27 0.28 10.63
N HIS A 74 -6.26 1.61 10.77
CA HIS A 74 -5.78 2.31 11.96
C HIS A 74 -4.33 1.98 12.34
N ALA A 75 -3.57 1.30 11.48
CA ALA A 75 -2.15 1.05 11.70
C ALA A 75 -1.33 2.36 11.75
N SER A 76 -1.81 3.39 11.06
CA SER A 76 -1.27 4.75 11.13
C SER A 76 -1.76 5.57 12.32
N ARG A 77 -2.80 5.13 13.05
CA ARG A 77 -3.15 5.78 14.32
C ARG A 77 -2.01 5.47 15.29
N ARG A 78 -1.11 6.43 15.46
CA ARG A 78 -0.40 6.58 16.73
C ARG A 78 -1.47 6.44 17.79
N VAL A 79 -1.37 5.41 18.64
CA VAL A 79 -2.22 5.19 19.81
C VAL A 79 -2.57 6.57 20.33
N GLU A 80 -3.81 7.01 20.11
CA GLU A 80 -4.25 8.28 20.63
C GLU A 80 -4.04 8.13 22.12
N ARG A 81 -3.09 8.89 22.68
CA ARG A 81 -2.99 9.05 24.11
C ARG A 81 -4.41 9.33 24.56
N CYS A 82 -4.88 8.54 25.51
CA CYS A 82 -6.22 8.60 26.07
C CYS A 82 -6.73 10.04 26.09
N GLY A 83 -7.97 10.31 25.71
CA GLY A 83 -8.53 11.68 25.74
C GLY A 83 -8.41 12.36 27.12
N GLY A 84 -8.20 11.60 28.20
CA GLY A 84 -7.88 12.14 29.53
C GLY A 84 -6.46 12.69 29.68
N CYS A 85 -5.53 12.27 28.82
CA CYS A 85 -4.10 12.52 28.90
C CYS A 85 -3.64 13.81 28.19
N ARG A 86 -4.52 14.45 27.41
CA ARG A 86 -4.18 15.62 26.57
C ARG A 86 -4.38 16.96 27.30
N ASP A 87 -5.31 17.00 28.26
CA ASP A 87 -5.69 18.21 29.00
C ASP A 87 -5.29 18.19 30.48
N LEU A 88 -4.83 17.06 30.99
CA LEU A 88 -4.30 16.93 32.34
C LEU A 88 -2.78 16.80 32.21
N GLY A 89 -2.03 17.72 32.84
CA GLY A 89 -0.58 17.61 33.00
C GLY A 89 -0.16 16.24 33.57
N PRO A 90 1.16 15.98 33.73
CA PRO A 90 1.67 14.63 34.00
C PRO A 90 0.84 13.96 35.10
N HIS A 91 0.11 12.90 34.74
CA HIS A 91 -0.70 12.06 35.62
C HIS A 91 0.18 11.32 36.63
N ARG A 92 0.83 12.07 37.50
CA ARG A 92 1.65 11.50 38.56
C ARG A 92 0.80 10.99 39.73
N ASN A 93 -0.49 11.35 39.84
CA ASN A 93 -1.27 11.08 41.05
C ASN A 93 -2.80 10.93 40.82
N THR A 94 -3.25 10.08 39.89
CA THR A 94 -4.68 9.67 39.85
C THR A 94 -4.78 8.18 40.17
N PRO A 95 -5.17 7.80 41.40
CA PRO A 95 -5.18 6.41 41.85
C PRO A 95 -6.21 5.51 41.12
N ASP A 96 -7.16 6.09 40.38
CA ASP A 96 -8.26 5.35 39.73
C ASP A 96 -8.19 5.36 38.19
N CYS A 97 -7.01 5.58 37.60
CA CYS A 97 -6.86 5.48 36.14
C CYS A 97 -6.65 4.02 35.73
N GLU A 98 -7.61 3.47 34.99
CA GLU A 98 -7.57 2.10 34.43
C GLU A 98 -6.37 1.85 33.50
N PHE A 99 -5.67 2.91 33.07
CA PHE A 99 -4.47 2.88 32.22
C PHE A 99 -3.15 3.11 32.97
N TYR A 100 -3.18 3.28 34.30
CA TYR A 100 -1.96 3.42 35.09
C TYR A 100 -1.24 2.06 35.16
N THR A 101 -0.11 1.97 34.46
CA THR A 101 0.88 0.90 34.65
C THR A 101 1.99 1.46 35.53
N PRO A 102 2.12 1.02 36.79
CA PRO A 102 3.24 1.46 37.62
C PRO A 102 4.55 1.03 36.95
N GLU A 103 5.51 1.95 36.85
CA GLU A 103 6.89 1.58 36.53
C GLU A 103 7.36 0.59 37.60
N ALA A 104 7.80 -0.58 37.14
CA ALA A 104 8.28 -1.65 38.01
C ALA A 104 9.47 -1.17 38.86
N PRO A 105 9.62 -1.68 40.10
CA PRO A 105 10.60 -1.21 41.07
C PRO A 105 12.06 -1.34 40.60
#